data_AF-A0A2V7ESH9-F1
#
_entry.id   AF-A0A2V7ESH9-F1
#
_cell.length_a   1.000
_cell.length_b   1.000
_cell.length_c   1.000
_cell.angle_alpha   90.00
_cell.angle_beta   90.00
_cell.angle_gamma   90.00
#
_symmetry.space_group_name_H-M   'P 1'
#
loop_
_entity.id
_entity.type
_entity.pdbx_description
1 polymer ?
#
loop_
_entity_poly.entity_id
_entity_poly.type
_entity_poly.pdbx_seq_one_letter_code
_entity_poly.pdbx_strand_id
1 'polypeptide(L)' 'CGIRTDFLDYTVDRSPYKQGKFLPGTHIPIFPPEEIWETRPTYLFILPWNLKDEIMDQMAGIRDWGGQFIVPIPEVRIY' A
#
# COMPACT_ATOMS: atom_id res chain seq x y z
N CYS A 1 -16.59 -6.84 6.08
CA CYS A 1 -16.17 -5.47 6.45
C CYS A 1 -15.59 -4.81 5.20
N GLY A 2 -16.15 -3.69 4.76
CA GLY A 2 -16.09 -3.21 3.37
C GLY A 2 -15.03 -2.14 3.12
N ILE A 3 -13.77 -2.54 2.99
CA ILE A 3 -12.76 -1.71 2.33
C ILE A 3 -12.95 -1.96 0.82
N ARG A 4 -13.63 -1.05 0.13
CA ARG A 4 -13.80 -1.06 -1.32
C ARG A 4 -12.87 0.00 -1.94
N THR A 5 -12.88 0.13 -3.26
CA THR A 5 -12.15 1.17 -4.02
C THR A 5 -12.44 2.59 -3.51
N ASP A 6 -13.51 2.78 -2.75
CA ASP A 6 -13.87 4.02 -2.07
C ASP A 6 -12.81 4.48 -1.04
N PHE A 7 -11.91 3.59 -0.60
CA PHE A 7 -10.88 3.86 0.42
C PHE A 7 -9.44 3.53 0.00
N LEU A 8 -9.25 2.69 -1.02
CA LEU A 8 -7.96 2.24 -1.50
C LEU A 8 -7.98 2.23 -3.02
N ASP A 9 -7.26 3.18 -3.62
CA ASP A 9 -7.20 3.35 -5.07
C ASP A 9 -6.61 2.12 -5.75
N TYR A 10 -5.57 1.55 -5.13
CA TYR A 10 -4.88 0.36 -5.60
C TYR A 10 -4.07 -0.31 -4.48
N THR A 11 -3.54 -1.48 -4.80
CA THR A 11 -2.52 -2.14 -3.98
C THR A 11 -1.28 -2.45 -4.81
N VAL A 12 -0.13 -2.58 -4.16
CA VAL A 12 1.09 -3.05 -4.80
C VAL A 12 1.53 -4.38 -4.20
N ASP A 13 2.04 -5.27 -5.04
CA ASP A 13 2.64 -6.54 -4.60
C ASP A 13 3.83 -6.90 -5.50
N ARG A 14 4.91 -7.39 -4.87
CA ARG A 14 6.12 -7.83 -5.58
C ARG A 14 5.91 -9.11 -6.37
N SER A 15 4.91 -9.92 -6.04
CA SER A 15 4.60 -11.17 -6.71
C SER A 15 4.07 -10.89 -8.12
N PRO A 16 4.81 -11.24 -9.20
CA PRO A 16 4.37 -10.97 -10.57
C PRO A 16 3.05 -11.66 -10.91
N TYR A 17 2.78 -12.81 -10.28
CA TYR A 17 1.54 -13.58 -10.47
C TYR A 17 0.28 -12.87 -10.00
N LYS A 18 0.41 -11.85 -9.13
CA LYS A 18 -0.71 -11.06 -8.61
C LYS A 18 -0.91 -9.76 -9.39
N GLN A 19 0.12 -9.26 -10.07
CA GLN A 19 0.07 -7.99 -10.81
C GLN A 19 -0.91 -8.09 -11.99
N GLY A 20 -1.63 -6.99 -12.25
CA GLY A 20 -2.70 -6.94 -13.27
C GLY A 20 -3.97 -7.70 -12.88
N LYS A 21 -4.06 -8.23 -11.66
CA LYS A 21 -5.26 -8.83 -11.09
C LYS A 21 -5.88 -7.90 -10.05
N PHE A 22 -6.94 -8.40 -9.40
CA PHE A 22 -7.68 -7.68 -8.39
C PHE A 22 -7.68 -8.45 -7.07
N LEU A 23 -7.74 -7.71 -5.97
CA LEU A 23 -7.97 -8.32 -4.66
C LEU A 23 -9.34 -9.01 -4.61
N PRO A 24 -9.41 -10.24 -4.06
CA PRO A 24 -10.67 -10.97 -3.98
C PRO A 24 -11.66 -10.26 -3.06
N GLY A 25 -12.92 -10.15 -3.52
CA GLY A 25 -14.02 -9.54 -2.77
C GLY A 25 -14.11 -8.01 -2.87
N THR A 26 -12.98 -7.31 -2.91
CA THR A 26 -12.94 -5.83 -2.97
C THR A 26 -12.71 -5.27 -4.36
N HIS A 27 -12.18 -6.09 -5.28
CA HIS A 27 -11.85 -5.71 -6.66
C HIS A 27 -10.90 -4.51 -6.77
N ILE A 28 -10.01 -4.33 -5.79
CA ILE A 28 -8.97 -3.30 -5.84
C ILE A 28 -7.84 -3.80 -6.76
N PRO A 29 -7.36 -3.00 -7.73
CA PRO A 29 -6.30 -3.42 -8.64
C PRO A 29 -4.97 -3.65 -7.92
N ILE A 30 -4.18 -4.59 -8.45
CA ILE A 30 -2.85 -4.94 -7.94
C ILE A 30 -1.80 -4.53 -8.98
N PHE A 31 -0.98 -3.55 -8.63
CA PHE A 31 0.10 -3.01 -9.44
C PHE A 31 1.48 -3.48 -8.95
N PRO A 32 2.53 -3.31 -9.77
CA PRO A 32 3.89 -3.49 -9.29
C PRO A 32 4.31 -2.31 -8.35
N PRO A 33 5.28 -2.48 -7.44
CA PRO A 33 5.66 -1.45 -6.47
C PRO A 33 6.12 -0.12 -7.08
N GLU A 34 6.61 -0.16 -8.32
CA GLU A 34 7.08 1.00 -9.07
C GLU A 34 5.98 2.06 -9.27
N GLU A 35 4.72 1.63 -9.31
CA GLU A 35 3.55 2.50 -9.44
C GLU A 35 3.49 3.60 -8.36
N ILE A 36 4.04 3.33 -7.17
CA ILE A 36 4.10 4.31 -6.06
C ILE A 36 4.91 5.55 -6.44
N TRP A 37 5.99 5.41 -7.22
CA TRP A 37 6.85 6.52 -7.59
C TRP A 37 6.21 7.41 -8.67
N GLU A 38 5.40 6.81 -9.53
CA GLU A 38 4.66 7.50 -10.59
C GLU A 38 3.45 8.25 -10.01
N THR A 39 2.68 7.60 -9.16
CA THR A 39 1.43 8.14 -8.59
C THR A 39 1.66 9.06 -7.39
N ARG A 40 2.80 8.91 -6.69
CA ARG A 40 3.19 9.71 -5.50
C ARG A 40 2.06 9.82 -4.47
N PRO A 41 1.61 8.70 -3.89
CA PRO A 41 0.50 8.72 -2.95
C PRO A 41 0.87 9.48 -1.68
N THR A 42 -0.13 10.13 -1.08
CA THR A 42 0.02 10.82 0.22
C THR A 42 0.06 9.83 1.38
N TYR A 43 -0.60 8.68 1.24
CA TYR A 43 -0.62 7.62 2.24
C TYR A 43 -0.36 6.25 1.63
N LEU A 44 0.51 5.47 2.27
CA LEU A 44 0.76 4.08 1.95
C LEU A 44 0.26 3.19 3.09
N PHE A 45 -0.79 2.42 2.80
CA PHE A 45 -1.45 1.55 3.78
C PHE A 45 -0.77 0.18 3.86
N ILE A 46 -0.13 -0.11 4.98
CA ILE A 46 0.60 -1.37 5.19
C ILE A 46 -0.34 -2.42 5.76
N LEU A 47 -0.85 -3.28 4.87
CA LEU A 47 -1.63 -4.48 5.23
C LEU A 47 -0.81 -5.54 5.99
N PRO A 48 0.38 -5.97 5.51
CA PRO A 48 1.23 -6.91 6.24
C PRO A 48 2.02 -6.18 7.34
N TRP A 49 1.33 -5.85 8.43
CA TRP A 49 1.89 -5.17 9.61
C TRP A 49 3.12 -5.87 10.22
N ASN A 50 3.26 -7.18 10.00
CA ASN A 50 4.41 -7.96 10.42
C ASN A 50 5.71 -7.64 9.66
N LEU A 51 5.60 -7.02 8.48
CA LEU A 51 6.72 -6.55 7.65
C LEU A 51 6.82 -5.03 7.61
N LYS A 52 6.16 -4.32 8.54
CA LYS A 52 6.04 -2.85 8.48
C LYS A 52 7.39 -2.14 8.36
N ASP A 53 8.38 -2.56 9.16
CA ASP A 53 9.67 -1.87 9.23
C ASP A 53 10.47 -2.09 7.93
N GLU A 54 10.48 -3.31 7.41
CA GLU A 54 11.10 -3.63 6.11
C GLU A 54 10.44 -2.85 4.96
N ILE A 55 9.11 -2.77 4.94
CA ILE A 55 8.36 -2.02 3.91
C ILE A 55 8.64 -0.53 4.01
N MET A 56 8.67 0.02 5.23
CA MET A 56 8.98 1.44 5.45
C MET A 56 10.40 1.78 5.02
N ASP A 57 11.37 0.89 5.25
CA ASP A 57 12.75 1.07 4.79
C ASP A 57 12.84 1.04 3.27
N GLN A 58 12.20 0.05 2.63
CA GLN A 58 12.22 -0.11 1.17
C GLN A 58 11.48 1.01 0.43
N MET A 59 10.46 1.60 1.06
CA MET A 59 9.66 2.68 0.50
C MET A 59 9.99 4.03 1.14
N ALA A 60 11.13 4.17 1.82
CA ALA A 60 11.45 5.38 2.58
C ALA A 60 11.42 6.67 1.74
N GLY A 61 11.73 6.57 0.44
CA GLY A 61 11.69 7.69 -0.50
C GLY A 61 10.31 8.34 -0.67
N ILE A 62 9.19 7.71 -0.24
CA ILE A 62 7.89 8.37 -0.27
C ILE A 62 7.85 9.64 0.59
N ARG A 63 8.71 9.73 1.59
CA ARG A 63 8.85 10.90 2.45
C ARG A 63 9.31 12.15 1.67
N ASP A 64 10.00 11.97 0.55
CA ASP A 64 10.54 13.09 -0.25
C ASP A 64 9.43 13.96 -0.89
N TRP A 65 8.25 13.38 -1.13
CA TRP A 65 7.06 14.14 -1.56
C TRP A 65 6.00 14.30 -0.46
N GLY A 66 6.35 13.97 0.80
CA GLY A 66 5.44 14.08 1.93
C GLY A 66 4.49 12.89 2.11
N GLY A 67 4.76 11.75 1.48
CA GLY A 67 4.03 10.51 1.72
C GLY A 67 4.23 9.98 3.14
N GLN A 68 3.16 9.42 3.71
CA GLN A 68 3.14 8.86 5.07
C GLN A 68 2.72 7.39 5.07
N PHE A 69 3.12 6.65 6.09
CA PHE A 69 2.73 5.23 6.23
C PHE A 69 1.60 5.08 7.22
N ILE A 70 0.59 4.27 6.88
CA ILE A 70 -0.50 3.91 7.78
C ILE A 70 -0.39 2.43 8.13
N VAL A 71 -0.35 2.11 9.42
CA VAL A 71 -0.43 0.73 9.93
C VAL A 71 -1.73 0.60 10.74
N PRO A 72 -2.68 -0.27 10.34
CA PRO A 72 -4.01 -0.29 10.93
C PRO A 72 -4.12 -1.02 12.27
N ILE A 73 -3.14 -1.87 12.62
CA ILE A 73 -3.18 -2.71 13.82
C ILE A 73 -1.85 -2.70 14.57
N PRO A 74 -1.85 -2.92 15.91
CA PRO A 74 -3.00 -3.14 16.79
C PRO A 74 -3.89 -1.90 17.01
N GLU A 75 -3.32 -0.71 16.81
CA GLU A 75 -4.03 0.57 16.74
C GLU A 75 -3.59 1.29 15.47
N VAL A 76 -4.45 2.13 14.91
CA VAL A 76 -4.11 2.91 13.72
C VAL A 76 -2.99 3.88 14.07
N ARG A 77 -1.85 3.77 13.38
CA ARG A 77 -0.69 4.65 13.53
C ARG A 77 -0.26 5.20 12.18
N ILE A 78 0.14 6.47 12.18
CA ILE A 78 0.68 7.19 11.03
C ILE A 78 2.16 7.48 11.32
N TYR A 79 3.04 7.22 10.35
CA TYR A 79 4.50 7.40 10.45
C TYR A 79 5.08 8.25 9.33
#